data_AF-A0A0J9QY90-F1
#
_entry.id   AF-A0A0J9QY90-F1
#
_cell.length_a   1.000
_cell.length_b   1.000
_cell.length_c   1.000
_cell.angle_alpha   90.00
_cell.angle_beta   90.00
_cell.angle_gamma   90.00
#
_symmetry.space_group_name_H-M   'P 1'
#
loop_
_entity.id
_entity.type
_entity.pdbx_description
1 polymer ?
#
loop_
_entity_poly.entity_id
_entity_poly.type
_entity_poly.pdbx_seq_one_letter_code
_entity_poly.pdbx_strand_id
1 'polypeptide(L)'
;MEDYKFLFKIVLVGNAGVGKTCLVRRFTQGLFPPGQGATIGVDFMIKTVEVEGEKIKLQIWDTAGQERFRSITQSYYRSAHALILVYDISCQPTFDCLPDWLREIQEYANSKVLKILVGNKTDRDDREIPTQIGEEFAKQHDMYFLETSAKEAENVERLFYEIAAELIGQARSKDGSSSAAAAAAQRQSEGSSIGLGSFSAKAAQSNCCGGLASGGSNSSQGG
;
A
#
# COMPACT_ATOMS: atom_id res chain seq x y z
N MET A 1 18.01 -10.45 24.35
CA MET A 1 16.87 -9.87 23.60
C MET A 1 17.29 -9.98 22.15
N GLU A 2 16.60 -10.73 21.29
CA GLU A 2 17.05 -10.85 19.91
C GLU A 2 17.06 -9.46 19.26
N ASP A 3 18.24 -9.04 18.81
CA ASP A 3 18.41 -7.80 18.06
C ASP A 3 17.65 -7.93 16.74
N TYR A 4 16.85 -6.91 16.43
CA TYR A 4 16.10 -6.78 15.19
C TYR A 4 16.49 -5.46 14.56
N LYS A 5 16.63 -5.45 13.23
CA LYS A 5 17.10 -4.27 12.50
C LYS A 5 15.99 -3.27 12.23
N PHE A 6 14.79 -3.77 11.93
CA PHE A 6 13.64 -2.94 11.58
C PHE A 6 12.41 -3.34 12.39
N LEU A 7 11.59 -2.33 12.71
CA LEU A 7 10.27 -2.47 13.32
C LEU A 7 9.25 -1.80 12.40
N PHE A 8 8.30 -2.58 11.91
CA PHE A 8 7.25 -2.05 11.04
C PHE A 8 5.88 -2.27 11.64
N LYS A 9 5.07 -1.21 11.60
CA LYS A 9 3.68 -1.21 12.04
C LYS A 9 2.76 -1.41 10.83
N ILE A 10 1.99 -2.49 10.87
CA ILE A 10 1.02 -2.88 9.86
C ILE A 10 -0.37 -2.81 10.50
N VAL A 11 -1.33 -2.16 9.83
CA VAL A 11 -2.71 -2.06 10.32
C VAL A 11 -3.65 -2.68 9.28
N LEU A 12 -4.50 -3.59 9.71
CA LEU A 12 -5.53 -4.18 8.85
C LEU A 12 -6.85 -3.42 9.05
N VAL A 13 -7.54 -3.10 7.96
CA VAL A 13 -8.84 -2.41 7.93
C VAL A 13 -9.77 -3.04 6.91
N GLY A 14 -11.07 -2.76 7.03
CA GLY A 14 -12.13 -3.34 6.20
C GLY A 14 -13.34 -3.76 7.02
N ASN A 15 -14.42 -4.15 6.37
CA ASN A 15 -15.70 -4.44 7.03
C ASN A 15 -15.62 -5.61 8.04
N ALA A 16 -16.62 -5.74 8.90
CA ALA A 16 -16.75 -6.87 9.79
C ALA A 16 -16.95 -8.16 8.98
N GLY A 17 -16.34 -9.27 9.41
CA GLY A 17 -16.52 -10.58 8.77
C GLY A 17 -15.69 -10.83 7.51
N VAL A 18 -14.94 -9.84 6.99
CA VAL A 18 -14.06 -10.04 5.82
C VAL A 18 -12.87 -10.97 6.08
N GLY A 19 -12.52 -11.20 7.36
CA GLY A 19 -11.49 -12.17 7.76
C GLY A 19 -10.13 -11.59 8.17
N LYS A 20 -10.06 -10.30 8.55
CA LYS A 20 -8.83 -9.65 9.07
C LYS A 20 -8.18 -10.44 10.22
N THR A 21 -8.94 -10.74 11.27
CA THR A 21 -8.47 -11.55 12.41
C THR A 21 -8.00 -12.93 11.99
N CYS A 22 -8.68 -13.56 11.03
CA CYS A 22 -8.28 -14.86 10.51
C CYS A 22 -6.95 -14.77 9.75
N LEU A 23 -6.72 -13.72 8.95
CA LEU A 23 -5.43 -13.49 8.29
C LEU A 23 -4.30 -13.28 9.30
N VAL A 24 -4.52 -12.43 10.32
CA VAL A 24 -3.51 -12.15 11.36
C VAL A 24 -3.20 -13.41 12.15
N ARG A 25 -4.21 -14.16 12.59
CA ARG A 25 -4.00 -15.42 13.33
C ARG A 25 -3.38 -16.50 12.47
N ARG A 26 -3.78 -16.61 11.20
CA ARG A 26 -3.17 -17.57 10.27
C ARG A 26 -1.70 -17.27 10.08
N PHE A 27 -1.34 -16.01 9.88
CA PHE A 27 0.05 -15.61 9.76
C PHE A 27 0.84 -15.80 11.05
N THR A 28 0.32 -15.37 12.19
CA THR A 28 1.09 -15.32 13.46
C THR A 28 1.14 -16.65 14.19
N GLN A 29 0.05 -17.43 14.16
CA GLN A 29 -0.13 -18.65 14.94
C GLN A 29 -0.24 -19.90 14.07
N GLY A 30 -0.37 -19.75 12.74
CA GLY A 30 -0.63 -20.88 11.84
C GLY A 30 -2.05 -21.45 11.98
N LEU A 31 -2.94 -20.78 12.71
CA LEU A 31 -4.28 -21.29 13.06
C LEU A 31 -5.39 -20.56 12.29
N PHE A 32 -6.44 -21.30 11.92
CA PHE A 32 -7.71 -20.74 11.48
C PHE A 32 -8.79 -21.12 12.48
N PRO A 33 -9.26 -20.17 13.32
CA PRO A 33 -10.32 -20.43 14.28
C PRO A 33 -11.68 -20.55 13.56
N PRO A 34 -12.32 -21.74 13.55
CA PRO A 34 -13.66 -21.87 13.01
C PRO A 34 -14.64 -21.04 13.87
N GLY A 35 -15.52 -20.27 13.23
CA GLY A 35 -16.51 -19.46 13.94
C GLY A 35 -15.93 -18.23 14.64
N GLN A 36 -14.85 -17.64 14.14
CA GLN A 36 -14.30 -16.37 14.63
C GLN A 36 -15.41 -15.31 14.72
N GLY A 37 -15.73 -14.88 15.96
CA GLY A 37 -16.69 -13.82 16.23
C GLY A 37 -16.18 -12.43 15.84
N ALA A 38 -17.06 -11.45 15.89
CA ALA A 38 -16.70 -10.05 15.62
C ALA A 38 -15.63 -9.56 16.60
N THR A 39 -14.56 -8.98 16.07
CA THR A 39 -13.49 -8.35 16.86
C THR A 39 -14.04 -7.15 17.60
N ILE A 40 -13.85 -7.12 18.92
CA ILE A 40 -14.22 -5.99 19.78
C ILE A 40 -12.95 -5.16 19.99
N GLY A 41 -12.96 -3.91 19.53
CA GLY A 41 -11.81 -3.02 19.65
C GLY A 41 -10.68 -3.34 18.67
N VAL A 42 -9.45 -3.34 19.17
CA VAL A 42 -8.23 -3.56 18.37
C VAL A 42 -7.36 -4.60 19.07
N ASP A 43 -6.93 -5.62 18.34
CA ASP A 43 -6.00 -6.64 18.81
C ASP A 43 -4.60 -6.37 18.23
N PHE A 44 -3.57 -6.76 18.97
CA PHE A 44 -2.19 -6.46 18.66
C PHE A 44 -1.32 -7.71 18.74
N MET A 45 -0.67 -8.04 17.62
CA MET A 45 0.22 -9.18 17.50
C MET A 45 1.60 -8.75 17.03
N ILE A 46 2.64 -9.40 17.54
CA ILE A 46 4.01 -9.23 17.07
C ILE A 46 4.48 -10.55 16.45
N LYS A 47 5.04 -10.47 15.24
CA LYS A 47 5.78 -11.59 14.64
C LYS A 47 7.16 -11.10 14.18
N THR A 48 8.19 -11.83 14.58
CA THR A 48 9.53 -11.65 14.00
C THR A 48 9.60 -12.49 12.73
N VAL A 49 10.03 -11.87 11.63
CA VAL A 49 10.30 -12.55 10.35
C VAL A 49 11.72 -12.25 9.91
N GLU A 50 12.29 -13.13 9.09
CA GLU A 50 13.59 -12.91 8.47
C GLU A 50 13.39 -12.72 6.97
N VAL A 51 13.82 -11.57 6.44
CA VAL A 51 13.68 -11.21 5.02
C VAL A 51 15.03 -10.69 4.55
N GLU A 52 15.57 -11.27 3.47
CA GLU A 52 16.91 -10.93 2.94
C GLU A 52 18.03 -11.03 4.00
N GLY A 53 17.93 -11.99 4.93
CA GLY A 53 18.89 -12.17 6.03
C GLY A 53 18.77 -11.14 7.16
N GLU A 54 17.75 -10.29 7.13
CA GLU A 54 17.49 -9.29 8.16
C GLU A 54 16.33 -9.72 9.04
N LYS A 55 16.54 -9.74 10.37
CA LYS A 55 15.47 -9.96 11.35
C LYS A 55 14.64 -8.69 11.55
N ILE A 56 13.34 -8.79 11.30
CA ILE A 56 12.38 -7.69 11.35
C ILE A 56 11.26 -8.04 12.31
N LYS A 57 10.83 -7.07 13.11
CA LYS A 57 9.61 -7.19 13.92
C LYS A 57 8.44 -6.52 13.22
N LEU A 58 7.41 -7.30 12.93
CA LEU A 58 6.14 -6.82 12.43
C LEU A 58 5.17 -6.65 13.61
N GLN A 59 4.69 -5.42 13.79
CA GLN A 59 3.64 -5.03 14.71
C GLN A 59 2.32 -4.97 13.96
N ILE A 60 1.47 -5.96 14.14
CA ILE A 60 0.25 -6.15 13.37
C ILE A 60 -0.94 -5.77 14.23
N TRP A 61 -1.69 -4.77 13.77
CA TRP A 61 -2.89 -4.27 14.41
C TRP A 61 -4.11 -4.79 13.67
N ASP A 62 -4.85 -5.67 14.32
CA ASP A 62 -6.15 -6.17 13.83
C ASP A 62 -7.26 -5.29 14.37
N THR A 63 -8.03 -4.65 13.49
CA THR A 63 -9.05 -3.67 13.87
C THR A 63 -10.45 -4.24 13.78
N ALA A 64 -11.36 -3.78 14.64
CA ALA A 64 -12.78 -4.06 14.48
C ALA A 64 -13.28 -3.51 13.15
N GLY A 65 -13.92 -4.37 12.35
CA GLY A 65 -14.53 -3.97 11.08
C GLY A 65 -15.92 -3.35 11.20
N GLN A 66 -16.42 -3.13 12.42
CA GLN A 66 -17.70 -2.47 12.63
C GLN A 66 -17.53 -0.96 12.58
N GLU A 67 -18.40 -0.33 11.81
CA GLU A 67 -18.58 1.11 11.66
C GLU A 67 -18.65 1.85 13.01
N ARG A 68 -19.23 1.23 14.05
CA ARG A 68 -19.32 1.80 15.41
C ARG A 68 -17.96 2.04 16.09
N PHE A 69 -16.88 1.42 15.62
CA PHE A 69 -15.53 1.56 16.17
C PHE A 69 -14.57 2.31 15.23
N ARG A 70 -15.06 2.92 14.14
CA ARG A 70 -14.21 3.65 13.18
C ARG A 70 -13.42 4.80 13.82
N SER A 71 -14.00 5.53 14.78
CA SER A 71 -13.31 6.63 15.48
C SER A 71 -12.09 6.17 16.29
N ILE A 72 -12.11 4.94 16.82
CA ILE A 72 -10.96 4.36 17.55
C ILE A 72 -9.81 4.07 16.59
N THR A 73 -10.15 3.67 15.35
CA THR A 73 -9.20 3.19 14.34
C THR A 73 -8.33 4.31 13.77
N GLN A 74 -8.84 5.55 13.73
CA GLN A 74 -8.14 6.73 13.19
C GLN A 74 -6.74 6.95 13.81
N SER A 75 -6.63 6.76 15.13
CA SER A 75 -5.36 6.95 15.85
C SER A 75 -4.25 5.97 15.41
N TYR A 76 -4.62 4.81 14.86
CA TYR A 76 -3.67 3.78 14.44
C TYR A 76 -3.06 4.04 13.07
N TYR A 77 -3.72 4.85 12.23
CA TYR A 77 -3.28 5.18 10.87
C TYR A 77 -2.02 6.06 10.85
N ARG A 78 -1.91 7.03 11.77
CA ARG A 78 -0.85 8.04 11.77
C ARG A 78 0.57 7.47 11.81
N SER A 79 0.76 6.34 12.51
CA SER A 79 2.05 5.67 12.67
C SER A 79 2.17 4.35 11.89
N ALA A 80 1.20 4.05 11.02
CA ALA A 80 1.27 2.87 10.17
C ALA A 80 2.37 3.05 9.11
N HIS A 81 3.17 2.00 8.93
CA HIS A 81 4.10 1.89 7.80
C HIS A 81 3.40 1.25 6.61
N ALA A 82 2.49 0.30 6.86
CA ALA A 82 1.61 -0.29 5.86
C ALA A 82 0.16 -0.39 6.36
N LEU A 83 -0.76 -0.26 5.42
CA LEU A 83 -2.20 -0.44 5.61
C LEU A 83 -2.70 -1.52 4.66
N ILE A 84 -3.32 -2.55 5.22
CA ILE A 84 -3.93 -3.65 4.48
C ILE A 84 -5.44 -3.45 4.53
N LEU A 85 -6.03 -3.16 3.37
CA LEU A 85 -7.45 -3.00 3.20
C LEU A 85 -8.05 -4.32 2.68
N VAL A 86 -8.89 -4.96 3.48
CA VAL A 86 -9.40 -6.30 3.22
C VAL A 86 -10.88 -6.26 2.86
N TYR A 87 -11.25 -6.94 1.76
CA TYR A 87 -12.63 -7.24 1.42
C TYR A 87 -12.84 -8.76 1.26
N ASP A 88 -14.09 -9.18 1.22
CA ASP A 88 -14.49 -10.57 0.99
C ASP A 88 -14.89 -10.75 -0.47
N ILE A 89 -14.22 -11.65 -1.20
CA ILE A 89 -14.49 -11.87 -2.63
C ILE A 89 -15.90 -12.44 -2.90
N SER A 90 -16.57 -12.99 -1.89
CA SER A 90 -17.93 -13.53 -2.00
C SER A 90 -18.99 -12.56 -1.44
N CYS A 91 -18.67 -11.28 -1.25
CA CYS A 91 -19.60 -10.32 -0.66
C CYS A 91 -19.40 -8.90 -1.22
N GLN A 92 -20.14 -8.56 -2.28
CA GLN A 92 -20.11 -7.28 -2.98
C GLN A 92 -20.23 -6.06 -2.05
N PRO A 93 -21.10 -6.03 -1.03
CA PRO A 93 -21.18 -4.89 -0.11
C PRO A 93 -19.86 -4.57 0.63
N THR A 94 -18.99 -5.56 0.84
CA THR A 94 -17.68 -5.31 1.47
C THR A 94 -16.72 -4.60 0.54
N PHE A 95 -16.83 -4.85 -0.77
CA PHE A 95 -16.08 -4.16 -1.81
C PHE A 95 -16.60 -2.73 -2.02
N ASP A 96 -17.93 -2.54 -2.02
CA ASP A 96 -18.57 -1.24 -2.21
C ASP A 96 -18.21 -0.23 -1.09
N CYS A 97 -17.79 -0.71 0.08
CA CYS A 97 -17.32 0.10 1.21
C CYS A 97 -15.86 0.54 1.09
N LEU A 98 -15.06 -0.02 0.18
CA LEU A 98 -13.63 0.30 0.04
C LEU A 98 -13.35 1.81 -0.17
N PRO A 99 -14.13 2.56 -0.97
CA PRO A 99 -13.92 4.00 -1.14
C PRO A 99 -14.00 4.81 0.16
N ASP A 100 -14.87 4.41 1.10
CA ASP A 100 -14.99 5.09 2.39
C ASP A 100 -13.78 4.82 3.28
N TRP A 101 -13.30 3.57 3.30
CA TRP A 101 -12.06 3.24 4.00
C TRP A 101 -10.85 3.98 3.41
N LEU A 102 -10.78 4.10 2.08
CA LEU A 102 -9.73 4.88 1.42
C LEU A 102 -9.78 6.36 1.78
N ARG A 103 -10.98 6.95 1.87
CA ARG A 103 -11.14 8.35 2.30
C ARG A 103 -10.58 8.56 3.70
N GLU A 104 -10.88 7.65 4.64
CA GLU A 104 -10.33 7.71 6.00
C GLU A 104 -8.81 7.55 6.01
N ILE A 105 -8.26 6.63 5.21
CA ILE A 105 -6.81 6.44 5.09
C ILE A 105 -6.15 7.73 4.58
N GLN A 106 -6.72 8.37 3.56
CA GLN A 106 -6.19 9.61 2.99
C GLN A 106 -6.22 10.78 3.99
N GLU A 107 -7.21 10.82 4.87
CA GLU A 107 -7.37 11.89 5.86
C GLU A 107 -6.38 11.76 7.03
N TYR A 108 -6.12 10.54 7.50
CA TYR A 108 -5.43 10.31 8.78
C TYR A 108 -4.06 9.61 8.67
N ALA A 109 -3.78 8.92 7.58
CA ALA A 109 -2.51 8.21 7.40
C ALA A 109 -1.41 9.12 6.84
N ASN A 110 -0.15 8.69 6.97
CA ASN A 110 0.96 9.36 6.31
C ASN A 110 0.89 9.16 4.80
N SER A 111 1.20 10.18 3.99
CA SER A 111 1.24 10.07 2.53
C SER A 111 2.21 9.01 1.99
N LYS A 112 3.20 8.60 2.80
CA LYS A 112 4.17 7.55 2.48
C LYS A 112 3.76 6.16 2.97
N VAL A 113 2.53 5.98 3.47
CA VAL A 113 2.06 4.67 3.93
C VAL A 113 1.92 3.73 2.74
N LEU A 114 2.46 2.52 2.87
CA LEU A 114 2.27 1.47 1.87
C LEU A 114 0.81 0.99 1.93
N LYS A 115 0.07 1.05 0.83
CA LYS A 115 -1.33 0.61 0.75
C LYS A 115 -1.42 -0.72 0.00
N ILE A 116 -2.11 -1.68 0.59
CA ILE A 116 -2.32 -3.01 0.01
C ILE A 116 -3.81 -3.33 0.04
N LEU A 117 -4.37 -3.73 -1.09
CA LEU A 117 -5.72 -4.25 -1.21
C LEU A 117 -5.66 -5.79 -1.19
N VAL A 118 -6.49 -6.39 -0.35
CA VAL A 118 -6.56 -7.85 -0.21
C VAL A 118 -7.99 -8.34 -0.42
N GLY A 119 -8.18 -9.15 -1.46
CA GLY A 119 -9.39 -9.95 -1.65
C GLY A 119 -9.24 -11.26 -0.88
N ASN A 120 -9.91 -11.40 0.26
CA ASN A 120 -9.82 -12.61 1.08
C ASN A 120 -10.95 -13.60 0.76
N LYS A 121 -10.75 -14.85 1.19
CA LYS A 121 -11.67 -15.99 1.05
C LYS A 121 -11.71 -16.59 -0.36
N THR A 122 -10.55 -16.70 -1.02
CA THR A 122 -10.40 -17.40 -2.31
C THR A 122 -10.84 -18.87 -2.29
N ASP A 123 -10.94 -19.45 -1.10
CA ASP A 123 -11.46 -20.81 -0.86
C ASP A 123 -12.97 -20.97 -1.06
N ARG A 124 -13.69 -19.87 -1.30
CA ARG A 124 -15.14 -19.89 -1.50
C ARG A 124 -15.51 -19.97 -2.99
N ASP A 125 -16.47 -20.85 -3.29
CA ASP A 125 -16.98 -21.03 -4.65
C ASP A 125 -18.01 -19.97 -5.08
N ASP A 126 -18.64 -19.28 -4.12
CA ASP A 126 -19.65 -18.24 -4.35
C ASP A 126 -19.04 -16.85 -4.57
N ARG A 127 -18.00 -16.77 -5.41
CA ARG A 127 -17.33 -15.51 -5.75
C ARG A 127 -18.33 -14.53 -6.41
N GLU A 128 -18.42 -13.33 -5.85
CA GLU A 128 -19.21 -12.22 -6.39
C GLU A 128 -18.31 -11.19 -7.10
N ILE A 129 -17.07 -10.99 -6.62
CA ILE A 129 -16.12 -10.02 -7.17
C ILE A 129 -15.05 -10.74 -8.01
N PRO A 130 -15.01 -10.50 -9.34
CA PRO A 130 -13.93 -10.99 -10.19
C PRO A 130 -12.58 -10.38 -9.80
N THR A 131 -11.50 -11.17 -9.90
CA THR A 131 -10.13 -10.72 -9.58
C THR A 131 -9.73 -9.45 -10.32
N GLN A 132 -10.15 -9.32 -11.59
CA GLN A 132 -9.84 -8.15 -12.42
C GLN A 132 -10.39 -6.84 -11.85
N ILE A 133 -11.55 -6.89 -11.18
CA ILE A 133 -12.15 -5.71 -10.55
C ILE A 133 -11.30 -5.23 -9.36
N GLY A 134 -10.77 -6.17 -8.57
CA GLY A 134 -9.84 -5.87 -7.48
C GLY A 134 -8.51 -5.29 -8.01
N GLU A 135 -7.96 -5.87 -9.06
CA GLU A 135 -6.74 -5.38 -9.74
C GLU A 135 -6.92 -3.96 -10.28
N GLU A 136 -8.03 -3.70 -10.96
CA GLU A 136 -8.32 -2.37 -11.52
C GLU A 136 -8.49 -1.33 -10.43
N PHE A 137 -9.24 -1.65 -9.37
CA PHE A 137 -9.41 -0.75 -8.22
C PHE A 137 -8.06 -0.43 -7.54
N ALA A 138 -7.23 -1.44 -7.30
CA ALA A 138 -5.92 -1.24 -6.69
C ALA A 138 -5.01 -0.36 -7.57
N LYS A 139 -5.04 -0.58 -8.89
CA LYS A 139 -4.29 0.24 -9.85
C LYS A 139 -4.77 1.70 -9.87
N GLN A 140 -6.08 1.93 -9.84
CA GLN A 140 -6.65 3.27 -9.80
C GLN A 140 -6.27 4.05 -8.54
N HIS A 141 -6.03 3.35 -7.43
CA HIS A 141 -5.74 3.94 -6.13
C HIS A 141 -4.27 3.81 -5.67
N ASP A 142 -3.37 3.39 -6.57
CA ASP A 142 -1.93 3.19 -6.29
C ASP A 142 -1.73 2.29 -5.05
N MET A 143 -2.23 1.06 -5.17
CA MET A 143 -2.17 0.02 -4.14
C MET A 143 -1.60 -1.26 -4.73
N TYR A 144 -0.88 -2.03 -3.91
CA TYR A 144 -0.59 -3.43 -4.23
C TYR A 144 -1.85 -4.27 -4.09
N PHE A 145 -2.01 -5.30 -4.92
CA PHE A 145 -3.16 -6.20 -4.86
C PHE A 145 -2.72 -7.65 -4.69
N LEU A 146 -3.42 -8.38 -3.83
CA LEU A 146 -3.23 -9.81 -3.65
C LEU A 146 -4.52 -10.47 -3.19
N GLU A 147 -4.88 -11.62 -3.78
CA GLU A 147 -5.96 -12.45 -3.24
C GLU A 147 -5.41 -13.49 -2.26
N THR A 148 -6.17 -13.78 -1.20
CA THR A 148 -5.73 -14.66 -0.10
C THR A 148 -6.84 -15.59 0.35
N SER A 149 -6.46 -16.74 0.93
CA SER A 149 -7.34 -17.53 1.77
C SER A 149 -6.73 -17.70 3.15
N ALA A 150 -7.33 -17.07 4.15
CA ALA A 150 -6.99 -17.35 5.56
C ALA A 150 -7.29 -18.82 5.93
N LYS A 151 -8.28 -19.45 5.28
CA LYS A 151 -8.69 -20.83 5.56
C LYS A 151 -7.69 -21.84 5.03
N GLU A 152 -7.26 -21.71 3.78
CA GLU A 152 -6.31 -22.62 3.13
C GLU A 152 -4.85 -22.16 3.28
N ALA A 153 -4.61 -21.05 3.98
CA ALA A 153 -3.31 -20.38 4.15
C ALA A 153 -2.68 -19.90 2.82
N GLU A 154 -3.48 -19.80 1.76
CA GLU A 154 -3.02 -19.34 0.44
C GLU A 154 -2.67 -17.86 0.47
N ASN A 155 -1.47 -17.53 -0.02
CA ASN A 155 -0.91 -16.17 -0.11
C ASN A 155 -0.81 -15.39 1.21
N VAL A 156 -1.15 -15.99 2.35
CA VAL A 156 -1.13 -15.30 3.66
C VAL A 156 0.29 -14.94 4.06
N GLU A 157 1.24 -15.88 3.98
CA GLU A 157 2.64 -15.55 4.28
C GLU A 157 3.19 -14.55 3.27
N ARG A 158 2.98 -14.84 1.98
CA ARG A 158 3.40 -13.99 0.86
C ARG A 158 3.03 -12.52 1.08
N LEU A 159 1.78 -12.25 1.48
CA LEU A 159 1.29 -10.90 1.80
C LEU A 159 2.22 -10.16 2.78
N PHE A 160 2.51 -10.75 3.93
CA PHE A 160 3.28 -10.09 4.98
C PHE A 160 4.79 -10.04 4.65
N TYR A 161 5.32 -11.03 3.95
CA TYR A 161 6.72 -11.05 3.50
C TYR A 161 6.98 -10.00 2.41
N GLU A 162 6.09 -9.85 1.43
CA GLU A 162 6.20 -8.81 0.39
C GLU A 162 6.09 -7.41 1.00
N ILE A 163 5.17 -7.20 1.95
CA ILE A 163 5.08 -5.94 2.71
C ILE A 163 6.39 -5.66 3.46
N ALA A 164 6.95 -6.67 4.15
CA ALA A 164 8.19 -6.50 4.90
C ALA A 164 9.36 -6.14 3.97
N ALA A 165 9.50 -6.81 2.82
CA ALA A 165 10.54 -6.53 1.84
C ALA A 165 10.44 -5.10 1.28
N GLU A 166 9.24 -4.68 0.89
CA GLU A 166 8.99 -3.33 0.37
C GLU A 166 9.33 -2.26 1.42
N LEU A 167 8.92 -2.46 2.67
CA LEU A 167 9.22 -1.53 3.76
C LEU A 167 10.71 -1.46 4.09
N ILE A 168 11.46 -2.57 3.99
CA ILE A 168 12.93 -2.54 4.07
C ILE A 168 13.51 -1.67 2.96
N GLY A 169 13.07 -1.86 1.71
CA GLY A 169 13.53 -1.07 0.56
C GLY A 169 13.31 0.43 0.79
N GLN A 170 12.14 0.81 1.29
CA GLN A 170 11.82 2.20 1.64
C GLN A 170 12.65 2.75 2.80
N ALA A 171 12.95 1.93 3.82
CA ALA A 171 13.78 2.32 4.95
C ALA A 171 15.24 2.57 4.52
N ARG A 172 15.82 1.64 3.74
CA ARG A 172 17.19 1.77 3.20
C ARG A 172 17.34 2.99 2.29
N SER A 173 16.33 3.29 1.49
CA SER A 173 16.31 4.47 0.61
C SER A 173 16.31 5.79 1.39
N LYS A 174 15.68 5.83 2.57
CA LYS A 174 15.68 7.00 3.46
C LYS A 174 17.05 7.22 4.10
N ASP A 175 17.71 6.15 4.55
CA ASP A 175 19.05 6.19 5.16
C ASP A 175 20.14 6.60 4.14
N GLY A 176 19.97 6.26 2.86
CA GLY A 176 20.83 6.74 1.78
C GLY A 176 20.73 8.25 1.55
N SER A 177 19.53 8.84 1.70
CA SER A 177 19.33 10.28 1.51
C SER A 177 19.82 11.14 2.70
N SER A 178 19.77 10.60 3.91
CA SER A 178 20.24 11.30 5.12
C SER A 178 21.76 11.36 5.20
N SER A 179 22.48 10.33 4.73
CA SER A 179 23.95 10.36 4.61
C SER A 179 24.45 11.28 3.49
N ALA A 180 23.72 11.39 2.37
CA ALA A 180 24.04 12.33 1.30
C ALA A 180 23.77 13.79 1.72
N ALA A 181 22.72 14.06 2.48
CA ALA A 181 22.45 15.39 3.05
C ALA A 181 23.47 15.79 4.13
N ALA A 182 23.92 14.83 4.97
CA ALA A 182 24.98 15.06 5.95
C ALA A 182 26.35 15.28 5.29
N ALA A 183 26.67 14.54 4.21
CA ALA A 183 27.90 14.73 3.45
C ALA A 183 27.91 16.03 2.62
N ALA A 184 26.74 16.51 2.18
CA ALA A 184 26.61 17.81 1.54
C ALA A 184 26.75 18.99 2.53
N ALA A 185 26.33 18.80 3.79
CA ALA A 185 26.47 19.82 4.84
C ALA A 185 27.93 20.02 5.30
N GLN A 186 28.82 19.04 5.11
CA GLN A 186 30.26 19.18 5.40
C GLN A 186 31.08 19.84 4.28
N ARG A 187 30.50 20.10 3.10
CA ARG A 187 31.19 20.76 1.98
C ARG A 187 30.92 22.27 1.85
N GLN A 188 30.21 22.87 2.79
CA GLN A 188 29.85 24.30 2.76
C GLN A 188 30.61 25.17 3.79
N SER A 189 31.84 24.80 4.17
CA SER A 189 32.69 25.65 5.02
C SER A 189 33.79 26.42 4.27
N GLU A 190 33.77 26.47 2.94
CA GLU A 190 34.68 27.34 2.18
C GLU A 190 33.94 28.08 1.05
N GLY A 191 33.85 29.42 1.17
CA GLY A 191 33.63 30.30 0.03
C GLY A 191 32.31 31.08 -0.01
N SER A 192 32.31 32.26 0.60
CA SER A 192 31.27 33.31 0.55
C SER A 192 31.04 33.88 -0.86
N SER A 193 29.78 34.08 -1.28
CA SER A 193 29.20 35.42 -1.56
C SER A 193 27.88 35.38 -2.37
N ILE A 194 26.82 35.87 -1.70
CA ILE A 194 25.70 36.75 -2.14
C ILE A 194 25.11 36.60 -3.56
N GLY A 195 23.81 36.34 -3.60
CA GLY A 195 22.93 36.69 -4.72
C GLY A 195 21.47 36.28 -4.49
N LEU A 196 20.65 37.17 -3.91
CA LEU A 196 19.18 37.02 -3.92
C LEU A 196 18.66 37.21 -5.36
N GLY A 197 17.86 36.26 -5.84
CA GLY A 197 17.14 36.37 -7.11
C GLY A 197 15.96 35.40 -7.17
N SER A 198 14.76 35.95 -6.92
CA SER A 198 13.45 35.30 -7.15
C SER A 198 13.24 35.03 -8.63
N PHE A 199 12.73 33.87 -9.04
CA PHE A 199 11.85 33.69 -10.22
C PHE A 199 10.99 32.44 -10.00
N SER A 200 9.67 32.55 -9.75
CA SER A 200 8.59 32.82 -10.70
C SER A 200 8.48 31.79 -11.82
N ALA A 201 7.34 31.10 -11.81
CA ALA A 201 6.86 30.29 -12.90
C ALA A 201 6.60 31.13 -14.16
N LYS A 202 6.99 30.62 -15.33
CA LYS A 202 6.11 30.63 -16.51
C LYS A 202 6.68 29.77 -17.64
N ALA A 203 5.76 29.03 -18.25
CA ALA A 203 5.88 28.49 -19.59
C ALA A 203 6.10 29.60 -20.62
N ALA A 204 6.80 29.27 -21.71
CA ALA A 204 6.55 29.86 -23.03
C ALA A 204 7.12 28.95 -24.13
N GLN A 205 6.24 28.61 -25.07
CA GLN A 205 6.55 28.15 -26.43
C GLN A 205 7.22 29.26 -27.24
N SER A 206 7.95 28.87 -28.29
CA SER A 206 7.92 29.35 -29.70
C SER A 206 9.27 29.02 -30.34
N ASN A 207 9.48 28.84 -31.64
CA ASN A 207 8.67 28.96 -32.86
C ASN A 207 9.44 28.20 -33.97
N CYS A 208 8.78 27.42 -34.83
CA CYS A 208 8.50 27.74 -36.25
C CYS A 208 9.68 28.02 -37.20
N CYS A 209 9.78 27.20 -38.25
CA CYS A 209 10.01 27.49 -39.68
C CYS A 209 9.70 26.16 -40.42
N GLY A 210 8.67 25.98 -41.27
CA GLY A 210 8.27 26.71 -42.49
C GLY A 210 9.05 26.14 -43.68
N GLY A 211 8.53 25.65 -44.81
CA GLY A 211 7.19 25.52 -45.42
C GLY A 211 7.26 24.52 -46.61
N LEU A 212 6.15 23.89 -47.01
CA LEU A 212 5.32 24.20 -48.20
C LEU A 212 5.90 23.85 -49.59
N ALA A 213 5.28 22.85 -50.26
CA ALA A 213 4.96 22.75 -51.71
C ALA A 213 4.49 21.30 -52.01
N SER A 214 3.20 20.98 -52.22
CA SER A 214 2.33 21.16 -53.41
C SER A 214 2.49 20.10 -54.53
N GLY A 215 1.36 19.47 -54.90
CA GLY A 215 1.12 18.71 -56.15
C GLY A 215 1.17 17.18 -55.96
N GLY A 216 0.23 16.34 -56.38
CA GLY A 216 -0.92 16.46 -57.28
C GLY A 216 -0.92 15.26 -58.27
N SER A 217 -2.00 14.46 -58.29
CA SER A 217 -2.39 13.42 -59.31
C SER A 217 -1.47 12.19 -59.45
N ASN A 218 -1.86 10.97 -59.85
CA ASN A 218 -3.04 10.48 -60.58
C ASN A 218 -3.19 8.94 -60.42
N SER A 219 -4.44 8.46 -60.54
CA SER A 219 -4.97 7.16 -61.04
C SER A 219 -4.06 5.92 -61.29
N SER A 220 -4.53 4.72 -60.92
CA SER A 220 -5.15 3.70 -61.83
C SER A 220 -5.07 2.23 -61.33
N GLN A 221 -6.20 1.51 -61.48
CA GLN A 221 -6.43 0.07 -61.79
C GLN A 221 -5.70 -1.03 -60.99
N GLY A 222 -6.26 -2.21 -60.71
CA GLY A 222 -7.47 -2.90 -61.15
C GLY A 222 -7.47 -4.33 -60.56
N GLY A 223 -8.59 -5.05 -60.71
CA GLY A 223 -8.76 -6.44 -60.28
C GLY A 223 -10.16 -6.71 -59.76
#